data_AF-A0A7C4DR09-F1
#
_entry.id   AF-A0A7C4DR09-F1
#
_cell.length_a   1.000
_cell.length_b   1.000
_cell.length_c   1.000
_cell.angle_alpha   90.00
_cell.angle_beta   90.00
_cell.angle_gamma   90.00
#
_symmetry.space_group_name_H-M   'P 1'
#
loop_
_entity.id
_entity.type
_entity.pdbx_description
1 polymer ?
#
loop_
_entity_poly.entity_id
_entity_poly.type
_entity_poly.pdbx_seq_one_letter_code
_entity_poly.pdbx_strand_id
1 'polypeptide(L)'
;MWLKLAERLSAILKVPLEVKVEDYVYLVEHGDRDEFGMSWLPQILVELEDSTIHWLLSRLPLDERLQPDEEKAVYEMLEKLKSLGVEVPV
;
A
#
# COMPACT_ATOMS: atom_id res chain seq x y z
N MET A 1 -4.77 5.81 -11.03
CA MET A 1 -3.61 4.88 -10.93
C MET A 1 -3.57 4.19 -9.58
N TRP A 2 -3.45 4.89 -8.45
CA TRP A 2 -3.44 4.27 -7.11
C TRP A 2 -4.64 3.37 -6.81
N LEU A 3 -5.86 3.81 -7.14
CA LEU A 3 -7.05 2.98 -7.02
C LEU A 3 -6.93 1.67 -7.81
N LYS A 4 -6.46 1.75 -9.07
CA LYS A 4 -6.21 0.58 -9.94
C LYS A 4 -5.19 -0.38 -9.32
N LEU A 5 -4.13 0.14 -8.69
CA LEU A 5 -3.14 -0.68 -7.98
C LEU A 5 -3.76 -1.40 -6.77
N ALA A 6 -4.57 -0.69 -5.98
CA ALA A 6 -5.26 -1.26 -4.82
C ALA A 6 -6.30 -2.31 -5.24
N GLU A 7 -7.09 -2.05 -6.28
CA GLU A 7 -8.04 -3.00 -6.88
C GLU A 7 -7.32 -4.25 -7.39
N ARG A 8 -6.19 -4.09 -8.08
CA ARG A 8 -5.38 -5.21 -8.56
C ARG A 8 -4.85 -6.06 -7.40
N LEU A 9 -4.30 -5.44 -6.35
CA LEU A 9 -3.78 -6.15 -5.20
C LEU A 9 -4.89 -6.90 -4.45
N SER A 10 -6.04 -6.24 -4.24
CA SER A 10 -7.24 -6.85 -3.66
C SER A 10 -7.71 -8.07 -4.45
N ALA A 11 -7.72 -7.99 -5.79
CA ALA A 11 -8.09 -9.12 -6.65
C ALA A 11 -7.10 -10.30 -6.58
N ILE A 12 -5.79 -10.02 -6.51
CA ILE A 12 -4.74 -11.05 -6.35
C ILE A 12 -4.92 -11.79 -5.02
N LEU A 13 -5.10 -11.04 -3.93
CA LEU A 13 -5.19 -11.59 -2.58
C LEU A 13 -6.59 -12.10 -2.22
N LYS A 14 -7.61 -11.76 -3.03
CA LYS A 14 -9.03 -12.07 -2.79
C LYS A 14 -9.54 -11.52 -1.45
N VAL A 15 -9.10 -10.31 -1.10
CA VAL A 15 -9.50 -9.59 0.12
C VAL A 15 -10.31 -8.34 -0.22
N PRO A 16 -11.20 -7.85 0.66
CA PRO A 16 -11.97 -6.63 0.41
C PRO A 16 -11.06 -5.41 0.25
N LEU A 17 -11.53 -4.42 -0.51
CA LEU A 17 -10.90 -3.11 -0.65
C LEU A 17 -11.81 -2.05 -0.02
N GLU A 18 -11.27 -1.27 0.92
CA GLU A 18 -11.89 -0.05 1.42
C GLU A 18 -11.13 1.17 0.87
N VAL A 19 -11.85 2.19 0.40
CA VAL A 19 -11.27 3.46 -0.05
C VAL A 19 -11.68 4.57 0.90
N LYS A 20 -10.71 5.12 1.64
CA LYS A 20 -10.89 6.31 2.48
C LYS A 20 -10.44 7.55 1.71
N VAL A 21 -11.30 8.55 1.60
CA VAL A 21 -11.03 9.78 0.83
C VAL A 21 -10.63 10.90 1.79
N GLU A 22 -9.44 11.48 1.57
CA GLU A 22 -8.89 12.60 2.36
C GLU A 22 -8.81 12.35 3.88
N ASP A 23 -8.69 11.09 4.29
CA ASP A 23 -8.56 10.72 5.70
C ASP A 23 -7.10 10.82 6.19
N TYR A 24 -6.67 12.07 6.40
CA TYR A 24 -5.33 12.35 6.92
C TYR A 24 -5.16 11.89 8.38
N VAL A 25 -6.24 11.75 9.16
CA VAL A 25 -6.14 11.25 10.54
C VAL A 25 -5.71 9.80 10.53
N TYR A 26 -6.37 8.97 9.72
CA TYR A 26 -6.01 7.56 9.57
C TYR A 26 -4.59 7.37 9.03
N LEU A 27 -4.17 8.22 8.08
CA LEU A 27 -2.81 8.19 7.54
C LEU A 27 -1.75 8.70 8.49
N VAL A 28 -2.07 9.67 9.35
CA VAL A 28 -1.21 9.96 10.49
C VAL A 28 -1.16 8.65 11.27
N GLU A 29 -2.22 8.18 11.90
CA GLU A 29 -2.18 7.02 12.81
C GLU A 29 -1.44 5.78 12.27
N HIS A 30 -1.64 5.42 11.00
CA HIS A 30 -1.18 4.13 10.45
C HIS A 30 -0.31 4.20 9.18
N GLY A 31 -0.24 5.36 8.53
CA GLY A 31 0.47 5.54 7.27
C GLY A 31 1.98 5.74 7.43
N ASP A 32 2.66 5.83 6.30
CA ASP A 32 4.02 6.34 6.23
C ASP A 32 4.02 7.83 6.57
N ARG A 33 5.07 8.26 7.27
CA ARG A 33 5.26 9.65 7.71
C ARG A 33 6.71 10.06 7.50
N ASP A 34 6.93 11.35 7.33
CA ASP A 34 8.27 11.91 7.37
C ASP A 34 8.79 12.08 8.81
N GLU A 35 10.00 12.61 8.94
CA GLU A 35 10.64 12.87 10.23
C GLU A 35 9.89 13.90 11.10
N PHE A 36 8.99 14.70 10.50
CA PHE A 36 8.16 15.68 11.20
C PHE A 36 6.75 15.15 11.51
N GLY A 37 6.48 13.88 11.18
CA GLY A 37 5.18 13.24 11.39
C GLY A 37 4.12 13.64 10.37
N MET A 38 4.50 14.31 9.27
CA MET A 38 3.58 14.65 8.20
C MET A 38 3.32 13.41 7.34
N SER A 39 2.05 13.15 7.06
CA SER A 39 1.63 12.12 6.12
C SER A 39 1.11 12.76 4.83
N TRP A 40 1.29 12.04 3.73
CA TRP A 40 0.86 12.47 2.41
C TRP A 40 -0.10 11.43 1.82
N LEU A 41 -1.01 11.91 1.00
CA LEU A 41 -1.88 11.07 0.17
C LEU A 41 -1.34 11.01 -1.26
N PRO A 42 -1.62 9.92 -2.00
CA PRO A 42 -2.28 8.69 -1.54
C PRO A 42 -1.29 7.66 -0.98
N GLN A 43 -1.79 6.71 -0.18
CA GLN A 43 -1.05 5.54 0.26
C GLN A 43 -1.95 4.30 0.18
N ILE A 44 -1.35 3.12 0.06
CA ILE A 44 -2.05 1.82 0.16
C ILE A 44 -1.62 1.17 1.46
N LEU A 45 -2.58 0.73 2.26
CA LEU A 45 -2.38 0.07 3.54
C LEU A 45 -3.02 -1.32 3.52
N VAL A 46 -2.67 -2.14 4.50
CA VAL A 46 -3.30 -3.44 4.79
C VAL A 46 -3.66 -3.51 6.26
N GLU A 47 -4.80 -4.11 6.55
CA GLU A 47 -5.18 -4.57 7.89
C GLU A 47 -5.00 -6.09 7.92
N LEU A 48 -4.22 -6.58 8.89
CA LEU A 48 -3.97 -8.01 9.08
C LEU A 48 -5.03 -8.64 9.99
N GLU A 49 -5.05 -9.97 10.08
CA GLU A 49 -6.03 -10.70 10.90
C GLU A 49 -5.95 -10.39 12.40
N ASP A 50 -4.80 -9.93 12.88
CA ASP A 50 -4.60 -9.46 14.25
C ASP A 50 -4.99 -7.98 14.47
N SER A 51 -5.67 -7.39 13.48
CA SER A 51 -6.09 -5.97 13.44
C SER A 51 -4.93 -4.96 13.39
N THR A 52 -3.70 -5.42 13.16
CA THR A 52 -2.58 -4.48 12.91
C THR A 52 -2.69 -3.88 11.52
N ILE A 53 -2.34 -2.60 11.41
CA ILE A 53 -2.39 -1.86 10.15
C ILE A 53 -0.96 -1.48 9.74
N HIS A 54 -0.62 -1.79 8.49
CA HIS A 54 0.67 -1.47 7.90
C HIS A 54 0.48 -0.79 6.55
N TRP A 55 1.22 0.28 6.27
CA TRP A 55 1.32 0.80 4.91
C TRP A 55 2.07 -0.19 4.02
N LEU A 56 1.59 -0.43 2.80
CA LEU A 56 2.24 -1.25 1.79
C LEU A 56 2.99 -0.41 0.76
N LEU A 57 2.41 0.72 0.36
CA LEU A 57 2.99 1.61 -0.63
C LEU A 57 2.69 3.07 -0.29
N SER A 58 3.73 3.87 -0.05
CA SER A 58 3.63 5.31 0.21
C SER A 58 4.28 6.16 -0.89
N ARG A 59 5.10 5.56 -1.75
CA ARG A 59 5.74 6.20 -2.90
C ARG A 59 5.68 5.26 -4.09
N LEU A 60 5.45 5.83 -5.28
CA LEU A 60 5.46 5.03 -6.51
C LEU A 60 6.91 4.74 -6.90
N PRO A 61 7.26 3.47 -7.13
CA PRO A 61 8.50 3.16 -7.82
C PRO A 61 8.44 3.70 -9.25
N LEU A 62 9.61 4.08 -9.76
CA LEU A 62 9.78 4.56 -11.13
C LEU A 62 10.57 3.55 -11.96
N ASP A 63 10.27 3.51 -13.26
CA ASP A 63 11.01 2.77 -14.28
C ASP A 63 12.28 3.53 -14.72
N GLU A 64 13.02 2.96 -15.67
CA GLU A 64 14.24 3.56 -16.24
C GLU A 64 13.98 4.90 -16.97
N ARG A 65 12.71 5.20 -17.30
CA ARG A 65 12.26 6.43 -17.96
C ARG A 65 11.65 7.42 -16.97
N LEU A 66 11.80 7.17 -15.67
CA LEU A 66 11.24 7.98 -14.59
C LEU A 66 9.70 8.06 -14.64
N GLN A 67 9.04 7.05 -15.23
CA GLN A 67 7.59 6.90 -15.21
C GLN A 67 7.16 5.94 -14.09
N PRO A 68 5.94 6.07 -13.55
CA PRO A 68 5.43 5.11 -12.56
C PRO A 68 5.48 3.66 -13.06
N ASP A 69 6.09 2.78 -12.27
CA ASP A 69 6.19 1.36 -12.56
C ASP A 69 5.13 0.58 -11.78
N GLU A 70 4.00 0.27 -12.44
CA GLU A 70 2.89 -0.44 -11.82
C GLU A 70 3.25 -1.87 -11.40
N GLU A 71 4.08 -2.58 -12.18
CA GLU A 71 4.47 -3.95 -11.88
C GLU A 71 5.37 -4.00 -10.65
N LYS A 72 6.36 -3.10 -10.60
CA LYS A 72 7.24 -2.97 -9.45
C LYS A 72 6.48 -2.53 -8.19
N ALA A 73 5.49 -1.65 -8.32
CA ALA A 73 4.64 -1.25 -7.19
C ALA A 73 3.89 -2.47 -6.60
N VAL A 74 3.29 -3.31 -7.44
CA VAL A 74 2.62 -4.53 -6.99
C VAL A 74 3.61 -5.50 -6.35
N TYR A 75 4.78 -5.69 -6.97
CA TYR A 75 5.84 -6.54 -6.44
C TYR A 75 6.31 -6.08 -5.05
N GLU A 76 6.60 -4.79 -4.87
CA GLU A 76 7.03 -4.22 -3.58
C GLU A 76 5.97 -4.42 -2.48
N MET A 77 4.68 -4.23 -2.82
CA MET A 77 3.58 -4.49 -1.87
C MET A 77 3.51 -5.97 -1.46
N LEU A 78 3.66 -6.90 -2.41
CA LEU A 78 3.65 -8.35 -2.15
C LEU A 78 4.87 -8.79 -1.33
N GLU A 79 6.06 -8.26 -1.63
CA GLU A 79 7.27 -8.53 -0.84
C GLU A 79 7.13 -7.98 0.58
N LYS A 80 6.54 -6.80 0.76
CA LYS A 80 6.25 -6.26 2.09
C LYS A 80 5.28 -7.15 2.87
N LEU A 81 4.22 -7.64 2.23
CA LEU A 81 3.30 -8.61 2.85
C LEU A 81 4.02 -9.90 3.29
N LYS A 82 4.91 -10.46 2.45
CA LYS A 82 5.74 -11.61 2.84
C LYS A 82 6.62 -11.30 4.05
N SER A 83 7.21 -10.10 4.10
CA SER A 83 8.04 -9.67 5.24
C SER A 83 7.24 -9.53 6.56
N LEU A 84 5.93 -9.31 6.45
CA LEU A 84 4.99 -9.28 7.56
C LEU A 84 4.44 -10.69 7.92
N GLY A 85 4.89 -11.75 7.24
CA GLY A 85 4.46 -13.12 7.48
C GLY A 85 3.15 -13.51 6.80
N VAL A 86 2.65 -12.70 5.87
CA VAL A 86 1.43 -13.01 5.11
C VAL A 86 1.77 -13.96 3.96
N GLU A 87 1.07 -15.08 3.88
CA GLU A 87 1.14 -15.98 2.72
C GLU A 87 0.49 -15.29 1.51
N VAL A 88 1.30 -15.01 0.48
CA VAL A 88 0.80 -14.45 -0.77
C VAL A 88 0.73 -15.55 -1.85
N PRO A 89 -0.37 -15.60 -2.64
CA PRO A 89 -0.47 -16.52 -3.76
C PRO A 89 0.62 -16.18 -4.80
N VAL A 90 1.43 -17.20 -5.16
CA VAL A 90 2.48 -17.13 -6.20
C VAL A 90 1.85 -17.37 -7.57
#